data_AF-A0A355QI51-F1
#
_entry.id   AF-A0A355QI51-F1
#
_cell.length_a   1.000
_cell.length_b   1.000
_cell.length_c   1.000
_cell.angle_alpha   90.00
_cell.angle_beta   90.00
_cell.angle_gamma   90.00
#
_symmetry.space_group_name_H-M   'P 1'
#
loop_
_entity.id
_entity.type
_entity.pdbx_description
1 polymer ?
#
loop_
_entity_poly.entity_id
_entity_poly.type
_entity_poly.pdbx_seq_one_letter_code
_entity_poly.pdbx_strand_id
1 'polypeptide(L)'
;MEALRANDTITLRIPADPAFTDLPRVCLAVLLRVHRIDPGDLGDLATRLKETSANLIAGGGELTIDYRATEATVEVVLSGPGGTMTLEAPRS
;
A
#
# COMPACT_ATOMS: atom_id res chain seq x y z
N MET A 1 16.29 15.62 -9.28
CA MET A 1 15.33 16.08 -8.24
C MET A 1 14.70 14.83 -7.64
N GLU A 2 15.49 14.07 -6.87
CA GLU A 2 15.16 12.69 -6.45
C GLU A 2 15.21 12.53 -4.92
N ALA A 3 15.90 13.45 -4.23
CA ALA A 3 16.22 13.35 -2.82
C ALA A 3 15.05 13.68 -1.85
N LEU A 4 13.92 14.20 -2.34
CA LEU A 4 12.75 14.51 -1.50
C LEU A 4 11.73 13.36 -1.43
N ARG A 5 11.77 12.39 -2.35
CA ARG A 5 10.77 11.31 -2.39
C ARG A 5 10.96 10.24 -1.31
N ALA A 6 12.17 10.11 -0.77
CA ALA A 6 12.54 8.99 0.10
C ALA A 6 12.13 9.16 1.59
N ASN A 7 11.80 10.37 2.05
CA ASN A 7 11.59 10.62 3.49
C ASN A 7 10.19 10.29 4.01
N ASP A 8 9.19 10.11 3.13
CA ASP A 8 7.78 9.96 3.53
C ASP A 8 7.16 8.63 3.09
N THR A 9 8.00 7.67 2.67
CA THR A 9 7.57 6.33 2.23
C THR A 9 7.67 5.34 3.39
N ILE A 10 6.57 4.64 3.67
CA ILE A 10 6.56 3.49 4.58
C ILE A 10 6.61 2.23 3.72
N THR A 11 7.63 1.40 3.92
CA THR A 11 7.77 0.12 3.19
C THR A 11 7.41 -1.05 4.08
N LEU A 12 6.46 -1.88 3.62
CA LEU A 12 6.15 -3.19 4.18
C LEU A 12 6.72 -4.29 3.28
N ARG A 13 7.48 -5.23 3.86
CA ARG A 13 7.92 -6.45 3.17
C ARG A 13 7.37 -7.67 3.89
N ILE A 14 6.67 -8.54 3.16
CA ILE A 14 6.03 -9.74 3.73
C ILE A 14 6.24 -10.95 2.82
N PRO A 15 6.43 -12.15 3.39
CA PRO A 15 6.49 -13.38 2.61
C PRO A 15 5.09 -13.78 2.12
N ALA A 16 5.04 -14.71 1.16
CA ALA A 16 3.83 -15.39 0.68
C ALA A 16 3.25 -16.37 1.71
N ASP A 17 2.89 -15.86 2.88
CA ASP A 17 2.28 -16.62 3.97
C ASP A 17 0.90 -16.01 4.33
N PRO A 18 -0.17 -16.81 4.35
CA PRO A 18 -1.51 -16.37 4.75
C PRO A 18 -1.58 -15.64 6.09
N ALA A 19 -0.66 -15.89 7.02
CA ALA A 19 -0.59 -15.19 8.30
C ALA A 19 -0.43 -13.66 8.15
N PHE A 20 0.05 -13.18 7.00
CA PHE A 20 0.30 -11.76 6.74
C PHE A 20 -0.74 -11.10 5.82
N THR A 21 -1.84 -11.77 5.46
CA THR A 21 -2.83 -11.25 4.49
C THR A 21 -3.47 -9.93 4.89
N ASP A 22 -3.54 -9.65 6.20
CA ASP A 22 -4.13 -8.42 6.72
C ASP A 22 -3.11 -7.29 6.91
N LEU A 23 -1.82 -7.59 6.98
CA LEU A 23 -0.78 -6.58 7.19
C LEU A 23 -0.82 -5.44 6.17
N PRO A 24 -1.06 -5.67 4.87
CA PRO A 24 -1.18 -4.58 3.91
C PRO A 24 -2.24 -3.55 4.30
N ARG A 25 -3.40 -4.00 4.78
CA ARG A 25 -4.50 -3.11 5.19
C ARG A 25 -4.23 -2.45 6.55
N VAL A 26 -3.59 -3.16 7.47
CA VAL A 26 -3.17 -2.61 8.76
C VAL A 26 -2.16 -1.47 8.56
N CYS A 27 -1.17 -1.67 7.69
CA CYS A 27 -0.16 -0.65 7.39
C CYS A 27 -0.80 0.59 6.73
N LEU A 28 -1.73 0.38 5.79
CA LEU A 28 -2.53 1.48 5.24
C LEU A 28 -3.27 2.23 6.36
N ALA A 29 -4.00 1.54 7.24
CA ALA A 29 -4.74 2.19 8.32
C ALA A 29 -3.84 3.01 9.26
N VAL A 30 -2.63 2.52 9.57
CA VAL A 30 -1.64 3.26 10.35
C VAL A 30 -1.18 4.52 9.61
N LEU A 31 -0.87 4.44 8.32
CA LEU A 31 -0.53 5.60 7.49
C LEU A 31 -1.63 6.66 7.56
N LEU A 32 -2.90 6.27 7.33
CA LEU A 32 -4.03 7.19 7.36
C LEU A 32 -4.15 7.87 8.73
N ARG A 33 -3.94 7.11 9.81
CA ARG A 33 -4.00 7.63 11.17
C ARG A 33 -2.90 8.66 11.45
N VAL A 34 -1.68 8.44 10.97
CA VAL A 34 -0.54 9.37 11.10
C VAL A 34 -0.83 10.66 10.33
N HIS A 35 -1.36 10.56 9.12
CA HIS A 35 -1.67 11.71 8.26
C HIS A 35 -3.06 12.33 8.52
N ARG A 36 -3.82 11.83 9.50
CA ARG A 36 -5.17 12.27 9.86
C ARG A 36 -6.14 12.26 8.67
N ILE A 37 -6.08 11.21 7.85
CA ILE A 37 -6.97 11.00 6.70
C ILE A 37 -8.13 10.12 7.15
N ASP A 38 -9.38 10.47 6.80
CA ASP A 38 -10.53 9.60 7.05
C ASP A 38 -10.49 8.44 6.04
N PRO A 39 -10.54 7.17 6.47
CA PRO A 39 -10.63 6.04 5.55
C PRO A 39 -11.79 6.14 4.55
N GLY A 40 -12.89 6.80 4.93
CA GLY A 40 -14.04 7.06 4.06
C GLY A 40 -13.69 7.92 2.83
N ASP A 41 -12.66 8.77 2.93
CA ASP A 41 -12.23 9.65 1.84
C ASP A 41 -11.53 8.88 0.70
N LEU A 42 -11.13 7.62 0.93
CA LEU A 42 -10.32 6.84 -0.02
C LEU A 42 -11.13 5.82 -0.83
N GLY A 43 -12.46 5.83 -0.70
CA GLY A 43 -13.35 4.95 -1.46
C GLY A 43 -13.00 3.47 -1.29
N ASP A 44 -12.66 2.80 -2.40
CA ASP A 44 -12.40 1.36 -2.46
C ASP A 44 -10.91 0.97 -2.32
N LEU A 45 -10.02 1.93 -2.00
CA LEU A 45 -8.57 1.71 -1.99
C LEU A 45 -8.16 0.51 -1.12
N ALA A 46 -8.74 0.36 0.07
CA ALA A 46 -8.42 -0.76 0.97
C ALA A 46 -8.84 -2.13 0.41
N THR A 47 -9.94 -2.17 -0.35
CA THR A 47 -10.41 -3.38 -1.03
C THR A 47 -9.49 -3.72 -2.19
N ARG A 48 -9.21 -2.75 -3.07
CA ARG A 48 -8.26 -2.92 -4.17
C ARG A 48 -6.88 -3.33 -3.70
N LEU A 49 -6.42 -2.79 -2.56
CA LEU A 49 -5.14 -3.15 -1.95
C LEU A 49 -5.11 -4.64 -1.57
N LYS A 50 -6.17 -5.13 -0.92
CA LYS A 50 -6.30 -6.54 -0.55
C LYS A 50 -6.26 -7.46 -1.76
N GLU A 51 -7.06 -7.14 -2.78
CA GLU A 51 -7.16 -7.94 -4.01
C GLU A 51 -5.84 -7.94 -4.79
N THR A 52 -5.23 -6.77 -4.96
CA THR A 52 -3.95 -6.64 -5.66
C THR A 52 -2.83 -7.36 -4.92
N SER A 53 -2.78 -7.26 -3.59
CA SER A 53 -1.78 -7.98 -2.77
C SER A 53 -1.92 -9.49 -2.95
N ALA A 54 -3.15 -10.02 -2.89
CA ALA A 54 -3.41 -11.45 -3.07
C ALA A 54 -3.02 -11.93 -4.48
N ASN A 55 -3.32 -11.14 -5.51
CA ASN A 55 -2.97 -11.48 -6.90
C ASN A 55 -1.45 -11.49 -7.13
N LEU A 56 -0.72 -10.50 -6.60
CA LEU A 56 0.72 -10.38 -6.84
C LEU A 56 1.55 -11.43 -6.09
N ILE A 57 1.05 -11.91 -4.93
CA ILE A 57 1.75 -12.87 -4.09
C ILE A 57 1.33 -14.34 -4.37
N ALA A 58 0.31 -14.55 -5.20
CA ALA A 58 -0.20 -15.89 -5.55
C ALA A 58 0.87 -16.80 -6.19
N GLY A 59 1.87 -16.23 -6.84
CA GLY A 59 3.02 -16.95 -7.41
C GLY A 59 4.07 -17.40 -6.38
N GLY A 60 3.86 -17.16 -5.07
CA GLY A 60 4.85 -17.35 -4.02
C GLY A 60 5.76 -16.13 -3.86
N GLY A 61 6.86 -16.27 -3.12
CA GLY A 61 7.89 -15.23 -2.97
C GLY A 61 7.62 -14.18 -1.89
N GLU A 62 8.05 -12.95 -2.15
CA GLU A 62 7.91 -11.79 -1.25
C GLU A 62 7.09 -10.70 -1.93
N LEU A 63 6.25 -10.02 -1.16
CA LEU A 63 5.55 -8.81 -1.57
C LEU A 63 6.16 -7.62 -0.84
N THR A 64 6.60 -6.62 -1.60
CA THR A 64 7.00 -5.30 -1.12
C THR A 64 5.87 -4.32 -1.41
N ILE A 65 5.48 -3.52 -0.42
CA ILE A 65 4.48 -2.48 -0.56
C ILE A 65 5.03 -1.17 -0.02
N ASP A 66 5.08 -0.16 -0.88
CA ASP A 66 5.45 1.20 -0.54
C ASP A 66 4.20 2.06 -0.41
N TYR A 67 4.00 2.64 0.76
CA TYR A 67 2.89 3.53 1.08
C TYR A 67 3.38 4.96 1.15
N ARG A 68 2.63 5.89 0.53
CA ARG A 68 2.90 7.32 0.63
C ARG A 68 1.60 8.11 0.71
N ALA A 69 1.54 9.07 1.63
CA ALA A 69 0.49 10.07 1.65
C ALA A 69 1.10 11.42 1.29
N THR A 70 0.65 12.01 0.18
CA THR A 70 0.95 13.39 -0.21
C THR A 70 -0.20 14.30 0.22
N GLU A 71 -0.08 15.61 0.01
CA GLU A 71 -1.19 16.55 0.27
C GLU A 71 -2.44 16.24 -0.56
N ALA A 72 -2.29 15.67 -1.76
CA ALA A 72 -3.39 15.46 -2.70
C ALA A 72 -3.82 13.99 -2.85
N THR A 73 -2.95 13.03 -2.55
CA THR A 73 -3.19 11.61 -2.85
C THR A 73 -2.58 10.68 -1.82
N VAL A 74 -3.21 9.52 -1.64
CA VAL A 74 -2.58 8.33 -1.05
C VAL A 74 -2.17 7.42 -2.20
N GLU A 75 -0.88 7.11 -2.30
CA GLU A 75 -0.29 6.20 -3.29
C GLU A 75 0.20 4.93 -2.58
N VAL A 76 -0.06 3.78 -3.19
CA VAL A 76 0.43 2.48 -2.74
C VAL A 76 1.02 1.74 -3.93
N VAL A 77 2.32 1.50 -3.90
CA VAL A 77 3.04 0.74 -4.94
C VAL A 77 3.29 -0.67 -4.40
N LEU A 78 2.75 -1.67 -5.09
CA LEU A 78 2.95 -3.08 -4.75
C LEU A 78 3.90 -3.70 -5.77
N SER A 79 4.90 -4.44 -5.30
CA SER A 79 5.82 -5.21 -6.13
C SER A 79 5.97 -6.62 -5.58
N GLY A 80 5.73 -7.62 -6.43
CA GLY A 80 5.92 -9.03 -6.10
C GLY A 80 6.13 -9.86 -7.36
N PRO A 81 6.11 -11.20 -7.28
CA PRO A 81 6.38 -12.05 -8.44
C PRO A 81 5.38 -11.90 -9.58
N GLY A 82 4.14 -11.47 -9.30
CA GLY A 82 3.15 -11.11 -10.32
C GLY A 82 3.40 -9.78 -11.04
N GLY A 83 4.46 -9.04 -10.69
CA GLY A 83 4.80 -7.74 -11.25
C GLY A 83 4.63 -6.58 -10.26
N THR A 84 4.56 -5.36 -10.81
CA THR A 84 4.38 -4.12 -10.04
C THR A 84 3.07 -3.45 -10.42
N MET A 85 2.34 -2.98 -9.41
CA MET A 85 1.07 -2.27 -9.55
C MET A 85 1.06 -1.02 -8.67
N THR A 86 0.50 0.06 -9.18
CA THR A 86 0.27 1.29 -8.40
C THR A 86 -1.22 1.48 -8.17
N LEU A 87 -1.58 1.73 -6.91
CA LEU A 87 -2.92 2.13 -6.51
C LEU A 87 -2.87 3.56 -5.97
N GLU A 88 -3.82 4.38 -6.39
CA GLU A 88 -3.95 5.75 -5.92
C GLU A 88 -5.40 6.04 -5.52
N ALA A 89 -5.56 6.88 -4.50
CA ALA A 89 -6.81 7.51 -4.15
C ALA A 89 -6.59 9.01 -3.86
N PRO A 90 -7.39 9.91 -4.44
CA PRO A 90 -7.33 11.33 -4.10
C PRO A 90 -7.78 11.54 -2.65
N ARG A 91 -7.20 12.56 -2.01
CA ARG A 91 -7.65 13.07 -0.72
C ARG A 91 -8.77 14.08 -0.97
N SER A 92 -9.87 13.94 -0.26
CA SER A 92 -11.04 14.85 -0.34
C SER A 92 -10.92 16.01 0.64
#